data_AF-A0A3A4ZJF0-F1
#
_entry.id   AF-A0A3A4ZJF0-F1
#
_cell.length_a   1.000
_cell.length_b   1.000
_cell.length_c   1.000
_cell.angle_alpha   90.00
_cell.angle_beta   90.00
_cell.angle_gamma   90.00
#
_symmetry.space_group_name_H-M   'P 1'
#
loop_
_entity.id
_entity.type
_entity.pdbx_description
1 polymer ?
#
loop_
_entity_poly.entity_id
_entity_poly.type
_entity_poly.pdbx_seq_one_letter_code
_entity_poly.pdbx_strand_id
1 'polypeptide(L)'
;MADLSILIPSRNEMFLRRTVENILQNIEGDTEIIAVLDGEWSDPGIPDNKRVKLIYNPVSIGQRAATNQAARMSNSKYLMKCDAHCSFDKGFDIKMIREMRDDWTMVPLMRNLHAFDWVCPDGHRRYQGPSGPCEICGKETVRDVVWIAKESPKSTSYCFDSTPHFQYFGEFTKRPEGKGDITETMSLQGSCFMLTQDKYWELNICDENFGSWGSQGIEVAVKTWLSGGRVMVNHKTWYAHLFRTQGGDFSFPYPISGKDQEKAKQYAKDLFFNNKWEKQIHPLFWLVEKFWPVKGWTEEDLRKLKNNTFSFSESAALTVKPVESEPTEDTISPVKTEIAVTVNAPSEEPSKGIIYYTDNKLKLKIAREVQNQLRVISKNLNIPIISVSLKPMSHFGNKNIWLKHLKRSHLAMFKQILAALENSTADIIFFCEHDVLYHPSHFDFIPPTKDKFYYNQNFWKLRVEDGHAVHFDANQVNGMCVYRELALKEYRERVAIVEKNGYDRNMGFEPGTHDGRFGVWKSPLPIIDIRHTSNMTKNRWSQDEFRNKDSCRGWVETDDEIPGWGKTKDLIKKLG
;
A
#
# COMPACT_ATOMS: atom_id res chain seq x y z
N MET A 1 -9.54 1.23 43.50
CA MET A 1 -9.03 0.40 42.40
C MET A 1 -9.29 1.19 41.14
N ALA A 2 -8.33 1.27 40.23
CA ALA A 2 -8.49 2.06 39.00
C ALA A 2 -9.68 1.55 38.17
N ASP A 3 -10.45 2.45 37.58
CA ASP A 3 -11.54 2.12 36.65
C ASP A 3 -10.99 1.55 35.34
N LEU A 4 -9.84 2.08 34.89
CA LEU A 4 -9.17 1.72 33.65
C LEU A 4 -7.69 1.35 33.89
N SER A 5 -7.27 0.22 33.33
CA SER A 5 -5.86 -0.14 33.18
C SER A 5 -5.41 -0.02 31.74
N ILE A 6 -4.38 0.80 31.49
CA ILE A 6 -3.74 0.93 30.19
C ILE A 6 -2.56 -0.05 30.10
N LEU A 7 -2.63 -0.96 29.12
CA LEU A 7 -1.67 -2.03 28.90
C LEU A 7 -0.74 -1.64 27.76
N ILE A 8 0.56 -1.52 28.04
CA ILE A 8 1.57 -1.10 27.05
C ILE A 8 2.61 -2.21 26.86
N PRO A 9 2.40 -3.15 25.93
CA PRO A 9 3.47 -4.07 25.52
C PRO A 9 4.54 -3.28 24.76
N SER A 10 5.79 -3.38 25.19
CA SER A 10 6.91 -2.67 24.59
C SER A 10 8.11 -3.59 24.43
N ARG A 11 8.80 -3.48 23.30
CA ARG A 11 10.07 -4.16 23.06
C ARG A 11 11.03 -3.19 22.38
N ASN A 12 12.12 -2.85 23.05
CA ASN A 12 13.18 -1.97 22.56
C ASN A 12 12.64 -0.61 22.03
N GLU A 13 11.57 -0.08 22.63
CA GLU A 13 10.94 1.15 22.18
C GLU A 13 11.50 2.37 22.91
N MET A 14 12.23 3.22 22.18
CA MET A 14 12.81 4.44 22.73
C MET A 14 11.77 5.49 23.14
N PHE A 15 10.56 5.41 22.59
CA PHE A 15 9.48 6.36 22.90
C PHE A 15 8.57 5.92 24.05
N LEU A 16 8.82 4.78 24.69
CA LEU A 16 7.97 4.25 25.76
C LEU A 16 7.78 5.26 26.89
N ARG A 17 8.88 5.82 27.40
CA ARG A 17 8.82 6.86 28.43
C ARG A 17 7.93 8.03 28.01
N ARG A 18 8.07 8.51 26.78
CA ARG A 18 7.32 9.66 26.27
C ARG A 18 5.83 9.36 26.18
N THR A 19 5.47 8.15 25.76
CA THR A 19 4.08 7.66 25.75
C THR A 19 3.50 7.62 27.16
N VAL A 20 4.23 7.07 28.14
CA VAL A 20 3.80 7.01 29.55
C VAL A 20 3.61 8.42 30.14
N GLU A 21 4.57 9.31 29.93
CA GLU A 21 4.48 10.71 30.38
C GLU A 21 3.28 11.43 29.74
N ASN A 22 3.05 11.21 28.43
CA ASN A 22 1.91 11.80 27.73
C ASN A 22 0.58 11.29 28.29
N ILE A 23 0.45 9.99 28.57
CA ILE A 23 -0.76 9.44 29.20
C ILE A 23 -0.96 10.09 30.57
N LEU A 24 0.06 10.11 31.44
CA LEU A 24 -0.04 10.69 32.78
C LEU A 24 -0.45 12.17 32.77
N GLN A 25 -0.01 12.93 31.76
CA GLN A 25 -0.37 14.35 31.59
C GLN A 25 -1.81 14.55 31.11
N ASN A 26 -2.41 13.55 30.45
CA ASN A 26 -3.69 13.67 29.77
C ASN A 26 -4.83 12.86 30.43
N ILE A 27 -4.55 11.94 31.35
CA ILE A 27 -5.60 11.24 32.11
C ILE A 27 -6.27 12.18 33.12
N GLU A 28 -7.58 12.07 33.27
CA GLU A 28 -8.37 12.80 34.27
C GLU A 28 -9.12 11.86 35.23
N GLY A 29 -9.22 10.57 34.91
CA GLY A 29 -9.91 9.55 35.68
C GLY A 29 -9.03 8.74 36.64
N ASP A 30 -9.62 7.73 37.29
CA ASP A 30 -8.87 6.73 38.05
C ASP A 30 -8.27 5.69 37.10
N THR A 31 -7.24 6.11 36.38
CA THR A 31 -6.53 5.30 35.39
C THR A 31 -5.14 4.91 35.91
N GLU A 32 -4.78 3.64 35.73
CA GLU A 32 -3.42 3.11 35.93
C GLU A 32 -2.77 2.68 34.60
N ILE A 33 -1.45 2.59 34.58
CA ILE A 33 -0.63 2.19 33.44
C ILE A 33 0.18 0.96 33.84
N ILE A 34 0.11 -0.11 33.05
CA ILE A 34 0.91 -1.32 33.21
C ILE A 34 1.74 -1.48 31.94
N ALA A 35 3.03 -1.13 32.02
CA ALA A 35 3.96 -1.22 30.90
C ALA A 35 4.81 -2.49 31.02
N VAL A 36 4.87 -3.26 29.94
CA VAL A 36 5.70 -4.47 29.85
C VAL A 36 6.93 -4.18 29.00
N LEU A 37 8.09 -4.30 29.60
CA LEU A 37 9.41 -4.14 29.02
C LEU A 37 9.90 -5.53 28.57
N ASP A 38 9.57 -5.90 27.34
CA ASP A 38 9.70 -7.25 26.78
C ASP A 38 11.04 -7.46 26.05
N GLY A 39 12.12 -7.63 26.80
CA GLY A 39 13.48 -7.93 26.32
C GLY A 39 14.53 -6.96 26.85
N GLU A 40 14.21 -5.67 26.93
CA GLU A 40 15.13 -4.61 27.39
C GLU A 40 14.42 -3.61 28.29
N TRP A 41 15.19 -3.00 29.18
CA TRP A 41 14.72 -1.85 29.96
C TRP A 41 14.50 -0.63 29.06
N SER A 42 13.59 0.26 29.46
CA SER A 42 13.35 1.52 28.77
C SER A 42 14.59 2.40 28.86
N ASP A 43 15.06 2.90 27.73
CA ASP A 43 16.04 3.97 27.63
C ASP A 43 15.48 5.10 26.76
N PRO A 44 15.19 6.29 27.34
CA PRO A 44 15.40 6.68 28.74
C PRO A 44 14.47 5.94 29.72
N GLY A 45 14.94 5.78 30.97
CA GLY A 45 14.18 5.15 32.05
C GLY A 45 12.88 5.90 32.37
N ILE A 46 11.84 5.13 32.72
CA ILE A 46 10.52 5.66 33.10
C ILE A 46 10.59 6.13 34.57
N PRO A 47 10.26 7.40 34.88
CA PRO A 47 10.25 7.88 36.26
C PRO A 47 9.25 7.12 37.13
N ASP A 48 9.58 6.94 38.41
CA ASP A 48 8.68 6.30 39.36
C ASP A 48 7.37 7.10 39.52
N ASN A 49 6.25 6.39 39.52
CA ASN A 49 4.93 6.98 39.64
C ASN A 49 3.94 5.95 40.20
N LYS A 50 3.16 6.34 41.21
CA LYS A 50 2.16 5.46 41.86
C LYS A 50 1.09 4.88 40.92
N ARG A 51 0.88 5.49 39.74
CA ARG A 51 -0.06 5.04 38.70
C ARG A 51 0.61 4.17 37.64
N VAL A 52 1.91 3.93 37.71
CA VAL A 52 2.68 3.17 36.72
C VAL A 52 3.22 1.92 37.37
N LYS A 53 2.91 0.77 36.77
CA LYS A 53 3.50 -0.53 37.10
C LYS A 53 4.34 -0.98 35.92
N LEU A 54 5.56 -1.45 36.22
CA LEU A 54 6.48 -1.97 35.24
C LEU A 54 6.63 -3.47 35.40
N ILE A 55 6.52 -4.21 34.31
CA ILE A 55 6.84 -5.63 34.23
C ILE A 55 8.04 -5.76 33.31
N TYR A 56 9.11 -6.41 33.76
CA TYR A 56 10.28 -6.66 32.94
C TYR A 56 10.40 -8.14 32.62
N ASN A 57 10.46 -8.46 31.32
CA ASN A 57 10.81 -9.79 30.83
C ASN A 57 12.21 -9.72 30.21
N PRO A 58 13.19 -10.48 30.70
CA PRO A 58 14.53 -10.50 30.10
C PRO A 58 14.56 -11.22 28.75
N VAL A 59 13.56 -12.06 28.47
CA VAL A 59 13.39 -12.77 27.20
C VAL A 59 12.04 -12.39 26.64
N SER A 60 12.01 -11.95 25.38
CA SER A 60 10.77 -11.51 24.74
C SER A 60 9.76 -12.67 24.64
N ILE A 61 8.56 -12.45 25.18
CA ILE A 61 7.41 -13.35 25.05
C ILE A 61 6.44 -12.91 23.94
N GLY A 62 6.66 -11.72 23.36
CA GLY A 62 5.89 -11.20 22.24
C GLY A 62 4.69 -10.35 22.66
N GLN A 63 4.17 -9.56 21.71
CA GLN A 63 3.21 -8.48 22.00
C GLN A 63 1.93 -8.98 22.68
N ARG A 64 1.37 -10.10 22.22
CA ARG A 64 0.13 -10.68 22.79
C ARG A 64 0.33 -11.20 24.19
N ALA A 65 1.35 -12.05 24.39
CA ALA A 65 1.65 -12.61 25.70
C ALA A 65 2.00 -11.51 26.72
N ALA A 66 2.76 -10.48 26.30
CA ALA A 66 3.04 -9.30 27.12
C ALA A 66 1.76 -8.51 27.45
N THR A 67 0.85 -8.33 26.50
CA THR A 67 -0.45 -7.69 26.77
C THR A 67 -1.27 -8.51 27.77
N ASN A 68 -1.33 -9.84 27.60
CA ASN A 68 -2.02 -10.75 28.52
C ASN A 68 -1.39 -10.73 29.92
N GLN A 69 -0.06 -10.64 30.02
CA GLN A 69 0.65 -10.52 31.29
C GLN A 69 0.26 -9.24 32.03
N ALA A 70 0.19 -8.10 31.33
CA ALA A 70 -0.30 -6.85 31.90
C ALA A 70 -1.77 -6.94 32.31
N ALA A 71 -2.62 -7.54 31.47
CA ALA A 71 -4.04 -7.73 31.75
C ALA A 71 -4.26 -8.53 33.04
N ARG A 72 -3.49 -9.60 33.29
CA ARG A 72 -3.59 -10.42 34.52
C ARG A 72 -3.21 -9.64 35.79
N MET A 73 -2.46 -8.55 35.68
CA MET A 73 -2.10 -7.71 36.82
C MET A 73 -3.13 -6.61 37.13
N SER A 74 -4.07 -6.39 36.21
CA SER A 74 -5.12 -5.39 36.36
C SER A 74 -6.28 -5.94 37.21
N ASN A 75 -6.82 -5.10 38.09
CA ASN A 75 -8.11 -5.32 38.75
C ASN A 75 -9.18 -4.32 38.29
N SER A 76 -8.94 -3.62 37.17
CA SER A 76 -9.82 -2.59 36.63
C SER A 76 -11.01 -3.18 35.88
N LYS A 77 -12.15 -2.47 35.86
CA LYS A 77 -13.30 -2.87 35.04
C LYS A 77 -12.96 -2.85 33.55
N TYR A 78 -12.21 -1.83 33.12
CA TYR A 78 -11.84 -1.65 31.72
C TYR A 78 -10.35 -1.90 31.50
N LEU A 79 -10.04 -2.48 30.34
CA LEU A 79 -8.68 -2.63 29.84
C LEU A 79 -8.56 -1.85 28.55
N MET A 80 -7.48 -1.09 28.39
CA MET A 80 -7.13 -0.42 27.15
C MET A 80 -5.71 -0.77 26.75
N LYS A 81 -5.52 -1.45 25.62
CA LYS A 81 -4.19 -1.67 25.07
C LYS A 81 -3.79 -0.46 24.22
N CYS A 82 -2.53 -0.03 24.32
CA CYS A 82 -1.93 0.86 23.33
C CYS A 82 -0.48 0.48 22.99
N ASP A 83 0.03 0.88 21.83
CA ASP A 83 1.45 0.77 21.49
C ASP A 83 2.31 1.77 22.28
N ALA A 84 3.61 1.52 22.34
CA ALA A 84 4.58 2.26 23.14
C ALA A 84 5.07 3.59 22.51
N HIS A 85 4.46 4.02 21.41
CA HIS A 85 4.78 5.26 20.69
C HIS A 85 3.50 6.01 20.29
N CYS A 86 2.71 6.38 21.31
CA CYS A 86 1.39 6.98 21.18
C CYS A 86 1.26 8.31 21.94
N SER A 87 0.37 9.18 21.46
CA SER A 87 -0.07 10.39 22.17
C SER A 87 -1.59 10.39 22.31
N PHE A 88 -2.12 11.04 23.35
CA PHE A 88 -3.56 11.03 23.65
C PHE A 88 -4.12 12.44 23.84
N ASP A 89 -5.43 12.56 23.55
CA ASP A 89 -6.22 13.75 23.89
C ASP A 89 -6.31 13.94 25.40
N LYS A 90 -6.49 15.19 25.84
CA LYS A 90 -6.75 15.47 27.25
C LYS A 90 -8.11 14.89 27.67
N GLY A 91 -8.13 14.19 28.80
CA GLY A 91 -9.31 13.50 29.35
C GLY A 91 -9.79 12.32 28.49
N PHE A 92 -8.92 11.71 27.68
CA PHE A 92 -9.33 10.62 26.79
C PHE A 92 -9.94 9.43 27.55
N ASP A 93 -9.43 9.13 28.74
CA ASP A 93 -9.84 8.02 29.58
C ASP A 93 -11.30 8.17 30.03
N ILE A 94 -11.66 9.33 30.57
CA ILE A 94 -13.04 9.62 31.00
C ILE A 94 -14.00 9.69 29.80
N LYS A 95 -13.55 10.22 28.65
CA LYS A 95 -14.34 10.29 27.41
C LYS A 95 -14.61 8.91 26.84
N MET A 96 -13.65 7.99 26.95
CA MET A 96 -13.81 6.60 26.53
C MET A 96 -14.73 5.83 27.50
N ILE A 97 -14.51 5.93 28.82
CA ILE A 97 -15.34 5.24 29.82
C ILE A 97 -16.81 5.67 29.72
N ARG A 98 -17.09 6.95 29.52
CA ARG A 98 -18.46 7.49 29.44
C ARG A 98 -19.32 6.85 28.35
N GLU A 99 -18.71 6.56 27.20
CA GLU A 99 -19.41 6.03 26.02
C GLU A 99 -19.43 4.50 26.00
N MET A 100 -18.58 3.85 26.80
CA MET A 100 -18.42 2.40 26.77
C MET A 100 -19.72 1.65 27.12
N ARG A 101 -19.88 0.50 26.49
CA ARG A 101 -20.88 -0.52 26.82
C ARG A 101 -20.17 -1.84 27.03
N ASP A 102 -20.75 -2.72 27.85
CA ASP A 102 -20.06 -3.94 28.28
C ASP A 102 -19.83 -4.94 27.12
N ASP A 103 -20.61 -4.85 26.05
CA ASP A 103 -20.51 -5.63 24.81
C ASP A 103 -19.72 -4.93 23.68
N TRP A 104 -19.08 -3.79 23.98
CA TRP A 104 -18.32 -3.04 22.99
C TRP A 104 -16.82 -3.28 23.10
N THR A 105 -16.17 -3.27 21.94
CA THR A 105 -14.77 -2.88 21.82
C THR A 105 -14.72 -1.50 21.17
N MET A 106 -14.07 -0.54 21.81
CA MET A 106 -14.03 0.85 21.34
C MET A 106 -12.59 1.35 21.16
N VAL A 107 -12.37 2.16 20.13
CA VAL A 107 -11.10 2.86 19.89
C VAL A 107 -11.35 4.37 19.84
N PRO A 108 -10.42 5.23 20.31
CA PRO A 108 -10.47 6.65 19.99
C PRO A 108 -10.25 6.86 18.48
N LEU A 109 -10.67 8.02 17.97
CA LEU A 109 -10.28 8.47 16.63
C LEU A 109 -8.75 8.44 16.51
N MET A 110 -8.23 7.88 15.42
CA MET A 110 -6.79 7.78 15.21
C MET A 110 -6.25 8.96 14.41
N ARG A 111 -5.10 9.48 14.84
CA ARG A 111 -4.30 10.50 14.19
C ARG A 111 -2.89 9.97 13.91
N ASN A 112 -2.15 10.67 13.07
CA ASN A 112 -0.73 10.39 12.85
C ASN A 112 0.11 11.18 13.84
N LEU A 113 1.08 10.52 14.47
CA LEU A 113 2.03 11.15 15.38
C LEU A 113 3.29 11.58 14.62
N HIS A 114 3.54 12.88 14.63
CA HIS A 114 4.84 13.45 14.30
C HIS A 114 5.70 13.44 15.57
N ALA A 115 6.45 12.36 15.77
CA ALA A 115 7.24 12.12 16.96
C ALA A 115 8.51 12.98 17.01
N PHE A 116 9.22 13.15 15.89
CA PHE A 116 10.49 13.86 15.85
C PHE A 116 10.82 14.48 14.48
N ASP A 117 11.81 15.36 14.48
CA ASP A 117 12.54 15.81 13.28
C ASP A 117 14.02 15.42 13.38
N TRP A 118 14.66 15.27 12.23
CA TRP A 118 16.12 15.30 12.11
C TRP A 118 16.58 16.75 11.94
N VAL A 119 17.45 17.23 12.83
CA VAL A 119 17.93 18.62 12.86
C VAL A 119 19.44 18.66 12.70
N CYS A 120 19.95 19.51 11.81
CA CYS A 120 21.39 19.72 11.66
C CYS A 120 21.88 20.97 12.41
N PRO A 121 23.21 21.14 12.58
CA PRO A 121 23.77 22.33 13.25
C PRO A 121 23.40 23.68 12.60
N ASP A 122 23.05 23.66 11.30
CA ASP A 122 22.66 24.85 10.55
C ASP A 122 21.15 25.15 10.65
N GLY A 123 20.40 24.37 11.44
CA GLY A 123 18.98 24.59 11.72
C GLY A 123 18.00 23.99 10.71
N HIS A 124 18.47 23.30 9.66
CA HIS A 124 17.59 22.58 8.73
C HIS A 124 16.90 21.41 9.43
N ARG A 125 15.62 21.22 9.14
CA ARG A 125 14.78 20.13 9.66
C ARG A 125 14.32 19.19 8.56
N ARG A 126 14.32 17.89 8.84
CA ARG A 126 13.70 16.86 8.01
C ARG A 126 12.72 16.06 8.87
N TYR A 127 11.50 15.88 8.36
CA TYR A 127 10.47 15.08 9.00
C TYR A 127 10.96 13.66 9.34
N GLN A 128 10.38 13.06 10.39
CA GLN A 128 10.69 11.68 10.82
C GLN A 128 10.80 10.69 9.65
N GLY A 129 11.78 9.81 9.77
CA GLY A 129 12.19 8.87 8.74
C GLY A 129 13.52 8.21 9.11
N PRO A 130 14.13 7.44 8.19
CA PRO A 130 15.45 6.85 8.39
C PRO A 130 16.50 7.89 8.79
N SER A 131 17.50 7.49 9.58
CA SER A 131 18.62 8.37 9.88
C SER A 131 19.43 8.69 8.63
N GLY A 132 20.15 9.81 8.69
CA GLY A 132 21.02 10.23 7.61
C GLY A 132 21.40 11.70 7.74
N PRO A 133 22.41 12.14 6.98
CA PRO A 133 22.84 13.53 6.99
C PRO A 133 21.72 14.44 6.47
N CYS A 134 21.89 15.74 6.74
CA CYS A 134 21.03 16.78 6.20
C CYS A 134 21.14 16.82 4.67
N GLU A 135 19.99 16.85 3.99
CA GLU A 135 19.92 16.88 2.52
C GLU A 135 20.39 18.21 1.92
N ILE A 136 20.44 19.28 2.72
CA ILE A 136 20.82 20.63 2.26
C ILE A 136 22.31 20.89 2.52
N CYS A 137 22.77 20.69 3.76
CA CYS A 137 24.16 21.03 4.15
C CYS A 137 25.10 19.83 4.25
N GLY A 138 24.61 18.59 4.13
CA GLY A 138 25.42 17.36 4.20
C GLY A 138 25.93 16.99 5.60
N LYS A 139 25.69 17.81 6.63
CA LYS A 139 26.13 17.57 8.01
C LYS A 139 25.28 16.51 8.72
N GLU A 140 25.84 15.90 9.76
CA GLU A 140 25.12 14.97 10.64
C GLU A 140 23.87 15.63 11.26
N THR A 141 22.83 14.83 11.46
CA THR A 141 21.59 15.28 12.10
C THR A 141 21.41 14.60 13.44
N VAL A 142 20.80 15.34 14.37
CA VAL A 142 20.34 14.82 15.65
C VAL A 142 18.82 14.74 15.67
N ARG A 143 18.28 13.82 16.46
CA ARG A 143 16.83 13.65 16.62
C ARG A 143 16.30 14.69 17.60
N ASP A 144 15.38 15.52 17.17
CA ASP A 144 14.63 16.45 18.00
C ASP A 144 13.19 15.96 18.18
N VAL A 145 12.81 15.61 19.41
CA VAL A 145 11.50 15.03 19.72
C VAL A 145 10.45 16.13 19.84
N VAL A 146 9.58 16.26 18.84
CA VAL A 146 8.53 17.30 18.75
C VAL A 146 7.17 16.83 19.28
N TRP A 147 6.86 15.54 19.16
CA TRP A 147 5.67 14.87 19.72
C TRP A 147 4.32 15.55 19.41
N ILE A 148 4.06 15.82 18.12
CA ILE A 148 2.88 16.53 17.62
C ILE A 148 1.86 15.53 17.09
N ALA A 149 0.68 15.50 17.71
CA ALA A 149 -0.48 14.78 17.17
C ALA A 149 -1.07 15.58 16.01
N LYS A 150 -0.88 15.10 14.77
CA LYS A 150 -1.35 15.82 13.58
C LYS A 150 -2.87 15.93 13.59
N GLU A 151 -3.40 17.09 13.24
CA GLU A 151 -4.84 17.27 13.06
C GLU A 151 -5.37 16.47 11.87
N SER A 152 -4.52 16.04 10.95
CA SER A 152 -4.95 15.27 9.79
C SER A 152 -3.80 14.40 9.25
N PRO A 153 -4.07 13.20 8.73
CA PRO A 153 -5.38 12.57 8.58
C PRO A 153 -6.01 12.10 9.91
N LYS A 154 -7.34 11.99 9.91
CA LYS A 154 -8.16 11.42 10.98
C LYS A 154 -8.84 10.15 10.46
N SER A 155 -8.60 9.01 11.10
CA SER A 155 -9.27 7.75 10.74
C SER A 155 -10.40 7.43 11.71
N THR A 156 -11.61 7.27 11.16
CA THR A 156 -12.84 7.04 11.91
C THR A 156 -13.57 5.74 11.54
N SER A 157 -13.06 4.98 10.56
CA SER A 157 -13.57 3.66 10.23
C SER A 157 -12.51 2.81 9.55
N TYR A 158 -12.59 1.49 9.76
CA TYR A 158 -11.65 0.49 9.29
C TYR A 158 -12.39 -0.75 8.81
N CYS A 159 -11.78 -1.48 7.88
CA CYS A 159 -12.26 -2.78 7.41
C CYS A 159 -11.08 -3.71 7.13
N PHE A 160 -11.36 -4.88 6.59
CA PHE A 160 -10.36 -5.77 6.01
C PHE A 160 -10.90 -6.33 4.71
N ASP A 161 -10.00 -6.71 3.80
CA ASP A 161 -10.35 -7.31 2.51
C ASP A 161 -10.54 -8.83 2.59
N SER A 162 -10.84 -9.47 1.46
CA SER A 162 -11.07 -10.92 1.37
C SER A 162 -9.82 -11.78 1.65
N THR A 163 -8.64 -11.17 1.86
CA THR A 163 -7.36 -11.82 2.18
C THR A 163 -6.86 -11.55 3.61
N PRO A 164 -7.80 -11.54 4.56
CA PRO A 164 -7.80 -10.72 5.79
C PRO A 164 -6.65 -9.73 5.92
N HIS A 165 -6.59 -8.74 5.04
CA HIS A 165 -5.64 -7.63 5.14
C HIS A 165 -6.37 -6.35 5.55
N PHE A 166 -5.81 -5.65 6.54
CA PHE A 166 -6.39 -4.43 7.13
C PHE A 166 -6.47 -3.29 6.12
N GLN A 167 -7.55 -2.51 6.19
CA GLN A 167 -7.83 -1.38 5.32
C GLN A 167 -8.42 -0.22 6.13
N TYR A 168 -8.02 1.00 5.79
CA TYR A 168 -8.77 2.21 6.17
C TYR A 168 -10.07 2.28 5.35
N PHE A 169 -11.17 2.69 5.97
CA PHE A 169 -12.50 2.63 5.37
C PHE A 169 -13.14 4.02 5.23
N GLY A 170 -12.45 4.93 4.54
CA GLY A 170 -12.88 6.32 4.34
C GLY A 170 -14.24 6.43 3.64
N GLU A 171 -14.58 5.47 2.78
CA GLU A 171 -15.85 5.37 2.07
C GLU A 171 -17.03 5.15 3.03
N PHE A 172 -16.83 4.38 4.10
CA PHE A 172 -17.87 4.17 5.12
C PHE A 172 -18.19 5.46 5.87
N THR A 173 -17.17 6.27 6.18
CA THR A 173 -17.33 7.55 6.90
C THR A 173 -18.15 8.60 6.11
N LYS A 174 -18.35 8.38 4.80
CA LYS A 174 -19.17 9.22 3.93
C LYS A 174 -20.65 8.82 3.97
N ARG A 175 -20.98 7.62 4.43
CA ARG A 175 -22.36 7.09 4.54
C ARG A 175 -23.07 7.64 5.78
N PRO A 176 -24.41 7.70 5.79
CA PRO A 176 -25.18 8.11 6.97
C PRO A 176 -24.80 7.35 8.25
N GLU A 177 -24.58 6.05 8.15
CA GLU A 177 -24.19 5.14 9.24
C GLU A 177 -22.76 5.41 9.75
N GLY A 178 -21.92 5.98 8.89
CA GLY A 178 -20.56 6.39 9.21
C GLY A 178 -20.45 7.80 9.80
N LYS A 179 -21.59 8.50 10.00
CA LYS A 179 -21.64 9.82 10.63
C LYS A 179 -21.93 9.71 12.13
N GLY A 180 -21.64 10.80 12.85
CA GLY A 180 -21.90 10.94 14.28
C GLY A 180 -20.61 11.04 15.10
N ASP A 181 -20.78 11.17 16.42
CA ASP A 181 -19.66 11.24 17.36
C ASP A 181 -19.14 9.87 17.77
N ILE A 182 -19.95 8.82 17.57
CA ILE A 182 -19.61 7.43 17.80
C ILE A 182 -20.04 6.66 16.55
N THR A 183 -19.11 5.93 15.93
CA THR A 183 -19.36 5.27 14.65
C THR A 183 -18.97 3.80 14.70
N GLU A 184 -19.80 2.92 14.15
CA GLU A 184 -19.45 1.51 13.98
C GLU A 184 -18.30 1.35 13.00
N THR A 185 -17.44 0.36 13.24
CA THR A 185 -16.34 0.03 12.34
C THR A 185 -16.22 -1.48 12.18
N MET A 186 -15.98 -1.95 10.96
CA MET A 186 -15.87 -3.39 10.68
C MET A 186 -14.61 -3.99 11.31
N SER A 187 -13.54 -3.21 11.37
CA SER A 187 -12.25 -3.59 11.95
C SER A 187 -11.68 -2.47 12.83
N LEU A 188 -10.44 -2.65 13.28
CA LEU A 188 -9.60 -1.63 13.92
C LEU A 188 -8.13 -1.93 13.58
N GLN A 189 -7.20 -1.00 13.84
CA GLN A 189 -5.79 -1.16 13.46
C GLN A 189 -5.08 -2.23 14.34
N GLY A 190 -5.28 -2.14 15.65
CA GLY A 190 -4.70 -3.03 16.67
C GLY A 190 -3.72 -2.33 17.61
N SER A 191 -3.22 -1.15 17.22
CA SER A 191 -2.31 -0.31 17.99
C SER A 191 -2.98 0.26 19.23
N CYS A 192 -4.29 0.47 19.22
CA CYS A 192 -5.07 0.91 20.37
C CYS A 192 -6.50 0.31 20.37
N PHE A 193 -6.98 -0.17 21.52
CA PHE A 193 -8.37 -0.57 21.75
C PHE A 193 -8.72 -0.69 23.23
N MET A 194 -10.00 -0.50 23.58
CA MET A 194 -10.54 -0.60 24.93
C MET A 194 -11.79 -1.48 24.96
N LEU A 195 -11.93 -2.28 26.01
CA LEU A 195 -13.09 -3.14 26.29
C LEU A 195 -13.15 -3.44 27.79
N THR A 196 -14.21 -4.12 28.24
CA THR A 196 -14.27 -4.64 29.60
C THR A 196 -13.27 -5.76 29.82
N GLN A 197 -12.76 -5.88 31.04
CA GLN A 197 -11.89 -7.00 31.42
C GLN A 197 -12.60 -8.35 31.24
N ASP A 198 -13.89 -8.42 31.55
CA ASP A 198 -14.69 -9.63 31.36
C ASP A 198 -14.72 -10.04 29.87
N LYS A 199 -14.97 -9.11 28.94
CA LYS A 199 -14.94 -9.42 27.51
C LYS A 199 -13.54 -9.72 26.99
N TYR A 200 -12.49 -9.13 27.56
CA TYR A 200 -11.12 -9.48 27.21
C TYR A 200 -10.84 -10.96 27.42
N TRP A 201 -11.19 -11.48 28.60
CA TRP A 201 -11.00 -12.89 28.94
C TRP A 201 -12.03 -13.80 28.27
N GLU A 202 -13.29 -13.39 28.21
CA GLU A 202 -14.35 -14.14 27.55
C GLU A 202 -13.99 -14.37 26.07
N LEU A 203 -13.61 -13.33 25.33
CA LEU A 203 -13.35 -13.47 23.90
C LEU A 203 -11.94 -14.00 23.60
N ASN A 204 -11.11 -14.24 24.63
CA ASN A 204 -9.69 -14.57 24.48
C ASN A 204 -9.00 -13.53 23.57
N ILE A 205 -9.11 -12.25 23.93
CA ILE A 205 -8.47 -11.15 23.20
C ILE A 205 -6.96 -11.21 23.42
N CYS A 206 -6.17 -10.95 22.36
CA CYS A 206 -4.73 -11.19 22.34
C CYS A 206 -4.38 -12.67 22.44
N ASP A 207 -5.07 -13.49 21.65
CA ASP A 207 -4.88 -14.92 21.57
C ASP A 207 -3.48 -15.28 21.06
N GLU A 208 -2.70 -15.90 21.94
CA GLU A 208 -1.29 -16.21 21.71
C GLU A 208 -1.08 -17.21 20.55
N ASN A 209 -2.13 -17.92 20.10
CA ASN A 209 -2.07 -18.78 18.91
C ASN A 209 -1.82 -18.01 17.61
N PHE A 210 -2.22 -16.73 17.55
CA PHE A 210 -1.86 -15.83 16.44
C PHE A 210 -0.35 -15.57 16.38
N GLY A 211 0.40 -15.85 17.45
CA GLY A 211 1.80 -15.48 17.60
C GLY A 211 1.98 -14.05 18.11
N SER A 212 3.20 -13.53 18.03
CA SER A 212 3.52 -12.20 18.58
C SER A 212 2.83 -11.07 17.83
N TRP A 213 3.02 -10.98 16.51
CA TRP A 213 2.63 -9.82 15.70
C TRP A 213 1.82 -10.24 14.46
N GLY A 214 0.83 -9.42 14.07
CA GLY A 214 -0.01 -9.62 12.89
C GLY A 214 -1.48 -9.82 13.24
N SER A 215 -2.38 -9.36 12.36
CA SER A 215 -3.84 -9.54 12.43
C SER A 215 -4.52 -9.14 13.76
N GLN A 216 -3.89 -8.37 14.64
CA GLN A 216 -4.46 -8.05 15.97
C GLN A 216 -5.76 -7.26 15.86
N GLY A 217 -5.79 -6.26 14.98
CA GLY A 217 -7.01 -5.50 14.78
C GLY A 217 -8.17 -6.31 14.21
N ILE A 218 -7.87 -7.23 13.28
CA ILE A 218 -8.87 -8.14 12.71
C ILE A 218 -9.35 -9.14 13.78
N GLU A 219 -8.43 -9.76 14.52
CA GLU A 219 -8.75 -10.67 15.62
C GLU A 219 -9.72 -10.01 16.61
N VAL A 220 -9.35 -8.85 17.15
CA VAL A 220 -10.13 -8.16 18.18
C VAL A 220 -11.52 -7.80 17.65
N ALA A 221 -11.57 -7.19 16.46
CA ALA A 221 -12.82 -6.71 15.91
C ALA A 221 -13.76 -7.86 15.50
N VAL A 222 -13.23 -8.88 14.82
CA VAL A 222 -14.03 -10.02 14.36
C VAL A 222 -14.51 -10.85 15.54
N LYS A 223 -13.68 -11.08 16.56
CA LYS A 223 -14.14 -11.75 17.79
C LYS A 223 -15.28 -10.99 18.45
N THR A 224 -15.16 -9.67 18.57
CA THR A 224 -16.22 -8.82 19.15
C THR A 224 -17.52 -8.91 18.34
N TRP A 225 -17.44 -8.70 17.02
CA TRP A 225 -18.63 -8.72 16.15
C TRP A 225 -19.30 -10.08 16.09
N LEU A 226 -18.52 -11.14 15.89
CA LEU A 226 -19.06 -12.46 15.64
C LEU A 226 -19.61 -13.14 16.90
N SER A 227 -19.28 -12.63 18.09
CA SER A 227 -19.90 -13.05 19.36
C SER A 227 -21.08 -12.16 19.78
N GLY A 228 -21.56 -11.26 18.91
CA GLY A 228 -22.73 -10.40 19.16
C GLY A 228 -22.43 -9.04 19.78
N GLY A 229 -21.16 -8.69 19.98
CA GLY A 229 -20.75 -7.35 20.40
C GLY A 229 -20.67 -6.36 19.24
N ARG A 230 -20.19 -5.14 19.54
CA ARG A 230 -20.01 -4.08 18.53
C ARG A 230 -18.63 -3.45 18.62
N VAL A 231 -18.10 -3.03 17.48
CA VAL A 231 -16.81 -2.33 17.41
C VAL A 231 -17.05 -0.88 17.03
N MET A 232 -16.59 0.03 17.87
CA MET A 232 -16.93 1.45 17.81
C MET A 232 -15.68 2.34 17.74
N VAL A 233 -15.77 3.45 17.02
CA VAL A 233 -14.81 4.56 17.07
C VAL A 233 -15.44 5.74 17.80
N ASN A 234 -14.75 6.28 18.81
CA ASN A 234 -15.17 7.46 19.55
C ASN A 234 -14.48 8.71 18.99
N HIS A 235 -15.25 9.62 18.39
CA HIS A 235 -14.74 10.85 17.78
C HIS A 235 -14.57 11.99 18.78
N LYS A 236 -15.13 11.86 20.00
CA LYS A 236 -15.04 12.86 21.06
C LYS A 236 -13.66 12.92 21.71
N THR A 237 -12.80 11.97 21.39
CA THR A 237 -11.41 11.86 21.85
C THR A 237 -10.54 11.26 20.74
N TRP A 238 -9.22 11.36 20.89
CA TRP A 238 -8.27 10.84 19.91
C TRP A 238 -7.04 10.22 20.55
N TYR A 239 -6.38 9.37 19.79
CA TYR A 239 -4.99 8.97 20.02
C TYR A 239 -4.21 9.16 18.71
N ALA A 240 -2.92 9.47 18.82
CA ALA A 240 -2.01 9.59 17.71
C ALA A 240 -0.96 8.48 17.78
N HIS A 241 -0.63 7.87 16.65
CA HIS A 241 0.29 6.74 16.55
C HIS A 241 1.44 7.04 15.59
N LEU A 242 2.66 6.61 15.94
CA LEU A 242 3.85 6.75 15.09
C LEU A 242 3.97 5.58 14.10
N PHE A 243 3.72 5.85 12.82
CA PHE A 243 3.85 4.86 11.75
C PHE A 243 5.29 4.77 11.21
N ARG A 244 5.83 3.56 11.10
CA ARG A 244 7.17 3.27 10.59
C ARG A 244 7.13 2.65 9.18
N THR A 245 6.83 3.48 8.19
CA THR A 245 6.55 3.04 6.81
C THR A 245 7.77 3.04 5.86
N GLN A 246 8.91 3.60 6.28
CA GLN A 246 10.04 3.89 5.38
C GLN A 246 11.19 2.86 5.42
N GLY A 247 11.21 1.95 6.40
CA GLY A 247 12.24 0.93 6.55
C GLY A 247 13.56 1.46 7.10
N GLY A 248 14.66 0.70 6.89
CA GLY A 248 15.96 1.04 7.46
C GLY A 248 15.96 0.97 8.99
N ASP A 249 16.60 1.93 9.63
CA ASP A 249 16.59 2.11 11.09
C ASP A 249 15.32 2.81 11.61
N PHE A 250 14.43 3.26 10.71
CA PHE A 250 13.08 3.71 11.02
C PHE A 250 12.06 2.60 10.75
N SER A 251 12.31 1.44 11.35
CA SER A 251 11.47 0.23 11.29
C SER A 251 11.28 -0.37 12.70
N PHE A 252 10.78 -1.60 12.80
CA PHE A 252 10.65 -2.28 14.10
C PHE A 252 12.00 -2.31 14.83
N PRO A 253 12.04 -2.01 16.14
CA PRO A 253 13.31 -1.95 16.89
C PRO A 253 13.83 -3.33 17.30
N TYR A 254 13.27 -4.39 16.72
CA TYR A 254 13.64 -5.78 16.91
C TYR A 254 13.42 -6.55 15.59
N PRO A 255 14.12 -7.68 15.39
CA PRO A 255 13.93 -8.52 14.21
C PRO A 255 12.49 -9.04 14.15
N ILE A 256 11.84 -8.85 13.00
CA ILE A 256 10.51 -9.36 12.71
C ILE A 256 10.48 -9.97 11.31
N SER A 257 9.76 -11.08 11.15
CA SER A 257 9.65 -11.79 9.87
C SER A 257 8.23 -11.71 9.31
N GLY A 258 8.06 -11.67 7.98
CA GLY A 258 6.73 -11.80 7.40
C GLY A 258 6.10 -13.17 7.57
N LYS A 259 6.88 -14.18 7.99
CA LYS A 259 6.34 -15.50 8.33
C LYS A 259 5.39 -15.41 9.53
N ASP A 260 5.71 -14.56 10.51
CA ASP A 260 4.86 -14.35 11.68
C ASP A 260 3.53 -13.69 11.28
N GLN A 261 3.58 -12.72 10.37
CA GLN A 261 2.37 -12.11 9.79
C GLN A 261 1.53 -13.13 9.03
N GLU A 262 2.16 -13.97 8.19
CA GLU A 262 1.45 -14.96 7.40
C GLU A 262 0.84 -16.05 8.29
N LYS A 263 1.53 -16.48 9.35
CA LYS A 263 0.98 -17.37 10.37
C LYS A 263 -0.28 -16.76 11.01
N ALA A 264 -0.21 -15.51 11.43
CA ALA A 264 -1.35 -14.80 12.02
C ALA A 264 -2.52 -14.66 11.03
N LYS A 265 -2.24 -14.37 9.75
CA LYS A 265 -3.25 -14.33 8.68
C LYS A 265 -3.88 -15.70 8.44
N GLN A 266 -3.08 -16.75 8.34
CA GLN A 266 -3.58 -18.10 8.12
C GLN A 266 -4.44 -18.59 9.28
N TYR A 267 -4.06 -18.23 10.51
CA TYR A 267 -4.87 -18.52 11.69
C TYR A 267 -6.18 -17.72 11.70
N ALA A 268 -6.18 -16.43 11.36
CA ALA A 268 -7.43 -15.65 11.16
C ALA A 268 -8.35 -16.27 10.09
N LYS A 269 -7.78 -16.70 8.96
CA LYS A 269 -8.51 -17.37 7.88
C LYS A 269 -9.17 -18.65 8.40
N ASP A 270 -8.40 -19.51 9.04
CA ASP A 270 -8.94 -20.77 9.55
C ASP A 270 -10.01 -20.55 10.62
N LEU A 271 -9.77 -19.60 11.53
CA LEU A 271 -10.65 -19.36 12.65
C LEU A 271 -11.98 -18.72 12.23
N PHE A 272 -11.94 -17.66 11.41
CA PHE A 272 -13.13 -16.85 11.10
C PHE A 272 -13.76 -17.16 9.75
N PHE A 273 -12.96 -17.40 8.70
CA PHE A 273 -13.51 -17.62 7.35
C PHE A 273 -14.07 -19.04 7.19
N ASN A 274 -13.54 -20.01 7.94
CA ASN A 274 -14.07 -21.38 7.99
C ASN A 274 -15.07 -21.59 9.14
N ASN A 275 -15.52 -20.52 9.82
CA ASN A 275 -16.47 -20.57 10.94
C ASN A 275 -16.07 -21.56 12.07
N LYS A 276 -14.78 -21.62 12.43
CA LYS A 276 -14.25 -22.58 13.42
C LYS A 276 -14.17 -22.03 14.84
N TRP A 277 -14.41 -20.73 15.03
CA TRP A 277 -14.35 -20.14 16.35
C TRP A 277 -15.58 -20.52 17.18
N GLU A 278 -15.37 -21.16 18.34
CA GLU A 278 -16.45 -21.72 19.16
C GLU A 278 -17.48 -20.70 19.69
N LYS A 279 -17.07 -19.43 19.84
CA LYS A 279 -17.93 -18.34 20.35
C LYS A 279 -18.65 -17.58 19.24
N GLN A 280 -18.51 -18.02 18.01
CA GLN A 280 -19.10 -17.41 16.84
C GLN A 280 -20.62 -17.68 16.80
N ILE A 281 -21.43 -16.65 17.01
CA ILE A 281 -22.89 -16.69 16.88
C ILE A 281 -23.37 -16.15 15.51
N HIS A 282 -22.51 -15.37 14.83
CA HIS A 282 -22.75 -14.89 13.47
C HIS A 282 -21.70 -15.43 12.50
N PRO A 283 -22.08 -15.90 11.30
CA PRO A 283 -21.12 -16.27 10.27
C PRO A 283 -20.38 -15.02 9.75
N LEU A 284 -19.16 -15.17 9.22
CA LEU A 284 -18.38 -14.01 8.76
C LEU A 284 -19.10 -13.20 7.66
N PHE A 285 -19.89 -13.85 6.80
CA PHE A 285 -20.63 -13.14 5.74
C PHE A 285 -21.61 -12.11 6.32
N TRP A 286 -22.19 -12.36 7.50
CA TRP A 286 -23.09 -11.43 8.16
C TRP A 286 -22.38 -10.10 8.46
N LEU A 287 -21.13 -10.17 8.94
CA LEU A 287 -20.32 -8.98 9.21
C LEU A 287 -19.99 -8.24 7.91
N VAL A 288 -19.63 -8.97 6.85
CA VAL A 288 -19.34 -8.36 5.53
C VAL A 288 -20.58 -7.66 4.97
N GLU A 289 -21.76 -8.29 5.06
CA GLU A 289 -23.03 -7.69 4.62
C GLU A 289 -23.40 -6.45 5.40
N LYS A 290 -23.20 -6.46 6.74
CA LYS A 290 -23.48 -5.33 7.61
C LYS A 290 -22.76 -4.05 7.18
N PHE A 291 -21.56 -4.18 6.61
CA PHE A 291 -20.74 -3.06 6.16
C PHE A 291 -20.71 -2.90 4.63
N TRP A 292 -21.49 -3.68 3.89
CA TRP A 292 -21.46 -3.71 2.42
C TRP A 292 -21.81 -2.35 1.81
N PRO A 293 -21.15 -1.93 0.71
CA PRO A 293 -19.97 -2.54 0.09
C PRO A 293 -18.71 -2.37 0.93
N VAL A 294 -17.83 -3.38 0.98
CA VAL A 294 -16.58 -3.33 1.76
C VAL A 294 -15.38 -3.26 0.82
N LYS A 295 -14.44 -2.34 1.09
CA LYS A 295 -13.21 -2.18 0.32
C LYS A 295 -12.42 -3.50 0.27
N GLY A 296 -12.07 -3.93 -0.95
CA GLY A 296 -11.33 -5.18 -1.17
C GLY A 296 -12.18 -6.46 -1.12
N TRP A 297 -13.51 -6.34 -1.11
CA TRP A 297 -14.44 -7.46 -1.33
C TRP A 297 -15.18 -7.32 -2.65
N THR A 298 -15.41 -8.44 -3.33
CA THR A 298 -16.26 -8.52 -4.52
C THR A 298 -17.58 -9.24 -4.22
N GLU A 299 -18.61 -9.04 -5.05
CA GLU A 299 -19.87 -9.81 -4.95
C GLU A 299 -19.62 -11.32 -5.04
N GLU A 300 -18.61 -11.75 -5.82
CA GLU A 300 -18.21 -13.15 -5.89
C GLU A 300 -17.60 -13.66 -4.58
N ASP A 301 -16.78 -12.85 -3.91
CA ASP A 301 -16.22 -13.19 -2.60
C ASP A 301 -17.33 -13.34 -1.56
N LEU A 302 -18.29 -12.40 -1.54
CA LEU A 302 -19.46 -12.48 -0.66
C LEU A 302 -20.29 -13.72 -0.95
N ARG A 303 -20.52 -14.06 -2.22
CA ARG A 303 -21.24 -15.28 -2.63
C ARG A 303 -20.51 -16.55 -2.18
N LYS A 304 -19.18 -16.63 -2.35
CA LYS A 304 -18.37 -17.75 -1.86
C LYS A 304 -18.42 -17.89 -0.34
N LEU A 305 -18.38 -16.78 0.37
CA LEU A 305 -18.45 -16.76 1.83
C LEU A 305 -19.82 -17.23 2.35
N LYS A 306 -20.92 -16.81 1.70
CA LYS A 306 -22.28 -17.29 2.00
C LYS A 306 -22.45 -18.79 1.74
N ASN A 307 -21.84 -19.29 0.66
CA ASN A 307 -21.92 -20.70 0.30
C ASN A 307 -20.95 -21.60 1.07
N ASN A 308 -20.12 -21.02 1.96
CA ASN A 308 -19.03 -21.72 2.64
C ASN A 308 -18.08 -22.46 1.67
N THR A 309 -17.90 -21.91 0.45
CA THR A 309 -16.98 -22.41 -0.58
C THR A 309 -15.74 -21.55 -0.72
N PHE A 310 -15.55 -20.63 0.23
CA PHE A 310 -14.41 -19.72 0.26
C PHE A 310 -13.13 -20.52 0.50
N SER A 311 -12.27 -20.61 -0.52
CA SER A 311 -10.98 -21.30 -0.43
C SER A 311 -9.83 -20.31 -0.62
N PHE A 312 -8.85 -20.41 0.26
CA PHE A 312 -7.56 -19.77 0.05
C PHE A 312 -6.70 -20.75 -0.72
N SER A 313 -6.21 -20.37 -1.91
CA SER A 313 -5.16 -21.16 -2.55
C SER A 313 -3.97 -21.26 -1.60
N GLU A 314 -3.37 -22.44 -1.47
CA GLU A 314 -2.15 -22.63 -0.67
C GLU A 314 -1.07 -21.68 -1.19
N SER A 315 -0.87 -20.55 -0.49
CA SER A 315 0.11 -19.56 -0.88
C SER A 315 1.49 -20.04 -0.47
N ALA A 316 2.34 -20.29 -1.47
CA ALA A 316 3.79 -20.37 -1.32
C ALA A 316 4.26 -19.22 -0.42
N ALA A 317 5.05 -19.55 0.61
CA ALA A 317 5.63 -18.60 1.54
C ALA A 317 6.43 -17.52 0.78
N LEU A 318 5.76 -16.40 0.45
CA LEU A 318 6.39 -15.21 -0.05
C LEU A 318 7.13 -14.57 1.14
N THR A 319 8.41 -14.30 0.96
CA THR A 319 9.21 -13.52 1.91
C THR A 319 8.70 -12.07 1.91
N VAL A 320 7.61 -11.83 2.63
CA VAL A 320 7.06 -10.50 2.89
C VAL A 320 7.86 -9.90 4.06
N LYS A 321 8.21 -8.62 3.99
CA LYS A 321 8.71 -7.90 5.18
C LYS A 321 7.50 -7.39 5.95
N PRO A 322 7.54 -7.34 7.28
CA PRO A 322 6.44 -6.78 8.03
C PRO A 322 6.17 -5.32 7.67
N VAL A 323 4.96 -5.03 7.18
CA VAL A 323 4.56 -3.68 6.75
C VAL A 323 3.52 -3.11 7.70
N GLU A 324 3.79 -1.89 8.15
CA GLU A 324 2.82 -0.99 8.76
C GLU A 324 2.32 0.00 7.70
N SER A 325 1.05 0.42 7.79
CA SER A 325 0.43 1.36 6.86
C SER A 325 -0.08 2.61 7.58
N GLU A 326 0.40 3.78 7.14
CA GLU A 326 -0.05 5.08 7.61
C GLU A 326 -1.30 5.53 6.82
N PRO A 327 -2.32 6.14 7.43
CA PRO A 327 -3.41 6.75 6.67
C PRO A 327 -2.93 8.01 5.95
N THR A 328 -3.58 8.35 4.83
CA THR A 328 -3.34 9.56 4.04
C THR A 328 -4.62 10.41 3.97
N GLU A 329 -4.50 11.72 3.73
CA GLU A 329 -5.68 12.58 3.51
C GLU A 329 -6.39 12.24 2.19
N ASP A 330 -7.71 12.16 2.23
CA ASP A 330 -8.58 12.11 1.05
C ASP A 330 -8.61 13.51 0.40
N THR A 331 -7.59 13.90 -0.38
CA THR A 331 -7.66 15.14 -1.18
C THR A 331 -8.38 14.89 -2.50
N ILE A 332 -9.69 15.16 -2.54
CA ILE A 332 -10.43 15.37 -3.79
C ILE A 332 -10.57 16.87 -3.98
N SER A 333 -9.89 17.44 -4.99
CA SER A 333 -10.08 18.83 -5.40
C SER A 333 -11.46 19.02 -6.06
N PRO A 334 -12.22 20.07 -5.72
CA PRO A 334 -13.52 20.31 -6.33
C PRO A 334 -13.34 20.98 -7.69
N VAL A 335 -13.57 20.24 -8.78
CA VAL A 335 -13.79 20.85 -10.10
C VAL A 335 -15.25 21.28 -10.17
N LYS A 336 -15.46 22.60 -10.13
CA LYS A 336 -16.74 23.23 -10.48
C LYS A 336 -16.93 23.17 -11.99
N THR A 337 -17.98 22.49 -12.44
CA THR A 337 -18.61 22.84 -13.72
C THR A 337 -20.11 22.51 -13.64
N GLU A 338 -20.92 23.56 -13.69
CA GLU A 338 -22.35 23.48 -13.95
C GLU A 338 -22.57 22.97 -15.38
N ILE A 339 -23.21 21.81 -15.57
CA ILE A 339 -23.98 21.50 -16.78
C ILE A 339 -25.23 20.71 -16.35
N ALA A 340 -26.35 21.10 -16.97
CA ALA A 340 -27.72 20.76 -16.65
C ALA A 340 -28.05 19.26 -16.59
N VAL A 341 -29.06 18.98 -15.77
CA VAL A 341 -29.67 17.67 -15.48
C VAL A 341 -30.20 17.00 -16.76
N THR A 342 -29.62 15.86 -17.11
CA THR A 342 -30.36 14.75 -17.73
C THR A 342 -29.99 13.44 -17.04
N VAL A 343 -31.03 12.69 -16.67
CA VAL A 343 -30.98 11.45 -15.90
C VAL A 343 -30.30 10.36 -16.72
N ASN A 344 -29.21 9.74 -16.22
CA ASN A 344 -28.74 8.40 -16.61
C ASN A 344 -27.79 7.80 -15.56
N ALA A 345 -27.84 6.46 -15.43
CA ALA A 345 -27.27 5.58 -14.40
C ALA A 345 -25.75 5.74 -14.09
N PRO A 346 -25.27 5.34 -12.89
CA PRO A 346 -23.85 5.48 -12.53
C PRO A 346 -23.00 4.43 -13.23
N SER A 347 -22.19 4.84 -14.21
CA SER A 347 -21.06 4.05 -14.70
C SER A 347 -19.81 4.44 -13.91
N GLU A 348 -19.29 3.56 -13.06
CA GLU A 348 -17.97 3.74 -12.46
C GLU A 348 -16.91 3.82 -13.57
N GLU A 349 -16.03 4.83 -13.50
CA GLU A 349 -14.93 4.94 -14.45
C GLU A 349 -13.97 3.74 -14.31
N PRO A 350 -13.50 3.14 -15.41
CA PRO A 350 -12.65 1.96 -15.38
C PRO A 350 -11.30 2.25 -14.69
N SER A 351 -10.88 1.34 -13.81
CA SER A 351 -9.61 1.45 -13.08
C SER A 351 -8.41 1.30 -14.01
N LYS A 352 -7.31 2.03 -13.73
CA LYS A 352 -6.08 2.03 -14.54
C LYS A 352 -4.95 1.34 -13.79
N GLY A 353 -4.06 0.65 -14.50
CA GLY A 353 -2.86 0.02 -13.97
C GLY A 353 -1.70 0.09 -14.94
N ILE A 354 -0.48 0.01 -14.43
CA ILE A 354 0.76 -0.05 -15.20
C ILE A 354 1.34 -1.45 -15.06
N ILE A 355 1.75 -2.03 -16.19
CA ILE A 355 2.69 -3.15 -16.17
C ILE A 355 4.07 -2.65 -16.56
N TYR A 356 5.09 -3.11 -15.85
CA TYR A 356 6.48 -2.82 -16.16
C TYR A 356 7.27 -4.10 -16.32
N TYR A 357 8.06 -4.22 -17.38
CA TYR A 357 8.87 -5.40 -17.62
C TYR A 357 10.30 -5.05 -18.01
N THR A 358 11.26 -5.84 -17.50
CA THR A 358 12.68 -5.59 -17.68
C THR A 358 13.48 -6.88 -17.76
N ASP A 359 14.41 -6.96 -18.70
CA ASP A 359 15.36 -8.08 -18.79
C ASP A 359 16.56 -7.94 -17.82
N ASN A 360 16.60 -6.84 -17.07
CA ASN A 360 17.67 -6.45 -16.13
C ASN A 360 19.07 -6.32 -16.75
N LYS A 361 19.18 -6.05 -18.05
CA LYS A 361 20.44 -5.73 -18.73
C LYS A 361 20.66 -4.24 -18.97
N LEU A 362 19.63 -3.43 -18.78
CA LEU A 362 19.72 -1.98 -18.93
C LEU A 362 20.74 -1.38 -17.95
N LYS A 363 21.48 -0.35 -18.39
CA LYS A 363 22.36 0.43 -17.51
C LYS A 363 21.57 0.96 -16.32
N LEU A 364 22.11 0.80 -15.11
CA LEU A 364 21.41 1.16 -13.87
C LEU A 364 21.00 2.63 -13.81
N LYS A 365 21.76 3.54 -14.44
CA LYS A 365 21.42 4.97 -14.47
C LYS A 365 20.11 5.21 -15.22
N ILE A 366 19.98 4.67 -16.43
CA ILE A 366 18.75 4.73 -17.24
C ILE A 366 17.60 4.05 -16.49
N ALA A 367 17.84 2.83 -15.98
CA ALA A 367 16.82 2.08 -15.26
C ALA A 367 16.29 2.84 -14.04
N ARG A 368 17.16 3.51 -13.28
CA ARG A 368 16.77 4.31 -12.10
C ARG A 368 15.96 5.53 -12.50
N GLU A 369 16.33 6.23 -13.57
CA GLU A 369 15.60 7.41 -14.04
C GLU A 369 14.15 7.05 -14.43
N VAL A 370 14.00 6.01 -15.26
CA VAL A 370 12.68 5.50 -15.66
C VAL A 370 11.86 5.06 -14.45
N GLN A 371 12.46 4.29 -13.54
CA GLN A 371 11.77 3.83 -12.33
C GLN A 371 11.38 4.98 -11.40
N ASN A 372 12.24 5.99 -11.23
CA ASN A 372 11.94 7.15 -10.39
C ASN A 372 10.76 7.93 -10.95
N GLN A 373 10.74 8.18 -12.26
CA GLN A 373 9.63 8.86 -12.90
C GLN A 373 8.32 8.07 -12.77
N LEU A 374 8.34 6.77 -13.09
CA LEU A 374 7.14 5.94 -12.97
C LEU A 374 6.64 5.84 -11.52
N ARG A 375 7.53 5.85 -10.51
CA ARG A 375 7.11 5.93 -9.09
C ARG A 375 6.36 7.22 -8.79
N VAL A 376 6.87 8.35 -9.27
CA VAL A 376 6.21 9.66 -9.08
C VAL A 376 4.85 9.68 -9.77
N ILE A 377 4.77 9.20 -11.01
CA ILE A 377 3.52 9.14 -11.77
C ILE A 377 2.51 8.22 -11.10
N SER A 378 2.92 7.00 -10.74
CA SER A 378 2.08 6.02 -10.05
C SER A 378 1.50 6.59 -8.76
N LYS A 379 2.33 7.29 -7.97
CA LYS A 379 1.90 7.96 -6.75
C LYS A 379 0.91 9.11 -7.02
N ASN A 380 1.22 9.98 -7.98
CA ASN A 380 0.43 11.18 -8.26
C ASN A 380 -0.93 10.86 -8.90
N LEU A 381 -0.97 9.86 -9.76
CA LEU A 381 -2.18 9.45 -10.49
C LEU A 381 -2.92 8.29 -9.82
N ASN A 382 -2.38 7.75 -8.71
CA ASN A 382 -2.89 6.55 -8.04
C ASN A 382 -3.05 5.35 -8.99
N ILE A 383 -2.06 5.12 -9.85
CA ILE A 383 -2.05 4.01 -10.81
C ILE A 383 -1.04 2.96 -10.34
N PRO A 384 -1.47 1.75 -9.92
CA PRO A 384 -0.56 0.73 -9.42
C PRO A 384 0.36 0.19 -10.51
N ILE A 385 1.61 -0.14 -10.15
CA ILE A 385 2.60 -0.79 -11.02
C ILE A 385 2.79 -2.25 -10.61
N ILE A 386 2.57 -3.16 -11.55
CA ILE A 386 3.04 -4.55 -11.45
C ILE A 386 4.31 -4.69 -12.27
N SER A 387 5.45 -4.91 -11.61
CA SER A 387 6.74 -5.05 -12.27
C SER A 387 7.13 -6.52 -12.43
N VAL A 388 7.80 -6.85 -13.53
CA VAL A 388 8.28 -8.22 -13.80
C VAL A 388 9.72 -8.19 -14.30
N SER A 389 10.55 -9.05 -13.73
CA SER A 389 12.00 -9.00 -13.88
C SER A 389 12.61 -10.40 -14.10
N LEU A 390 13.75 -10.45 -14.78
CA LEU A 390 14.54 -11.68 -14.99
C LEU A 390 15.62 -11.87 -13.92
N LYS A 391 15.95 -10.82 -13.17
CA LYS A 391 16.82 -10.87 -11.98
C LYS A 391 16.05 -10.37 -10.76
N PRO A 392 16.45 -10.77 -9.53
CA PRO A 392 15.86 -10.24 -8.31
C PRO A 392 15.83 -8.70 -8.31
N MET A 393 14.65 -8.13 -8.12
CA MET A 393 14.43 -6.70 -7.95
C MET A 393 13.52 -6.49 -6.74
N SER A 394 14.08 -6.04 -5.62
CA SER A 394 13.31 -5.98 -4.37
C SER A 394 12.42 -4.73 -4.23
N HIS A 395 12.52 -3.71 -5.09
CA HIS A 395 11.96 -2.37 -4.80
C HIS A 395 11.44 -1.57 -6.02
N PHE A 396 10.62 -2.15 -6.90
CA PHE A 396 9.94 -1.35 -7.94
C PHE A 396 8.50 -1.79 -8.21
N GLY A 397 7.57 -0.83 -8.14
CA GLY A 397 6.13 -1.05 -8.22
C GLY A 397 5.50 -1.62 -6.95
N ASN A 398 4.17 -1.79 -6.99
CA ASN A 398 3.37 -2.36 -5.90
C ASN A 398 3.68 -3.84 -5.68
N LYS A 399 4.05 -4.54 -6.76
CA LYS A 399 4.48 -5.94 -6.73
C LYS A 399 5.57 -6.15 -7.77
N ASN A 400 6.64 -6.87 -7.42
CA ASN A 400 7.60 -7.39 -8.37
C ASN A 400 7.44 -8.91 -8.52
N ILE A 401 7.42 -9.39 -9.75
CA ILE A 401 7.42 -10.81 -10.10
C ILE A 401 8.79 -11.13 -10.69
N TRP A 402 9.50 -12.05 -10.08
CA TRP A 402 10.81 -12.48 -10.55
C TRP A 402 10.73 -13.85 -11.24
N LEU A 403 10.97 -13.87 -12.56
CA LEU A 403 10.94 -15.09 -13.39
C LEU A 403 12.33 -15.75 -13.44
N LYS A 404 12.68 -16.47 -12.36
CA LYS A 404 14.04 -16.96 -12.05
C LYS A 404 14.76 -17.74 -13.15
N HIS A 405 14.03 -18.45 -14.00
CA HIS A 405 14.60 -19.40 -14.97
C HIS A 405 14.57 -18.89 -16.42
N LEU A 406 14.04 -17.69 -16.66
CA LEU A 406 13.93 -17.15 -18.00
C LEU A 406 15.16 -16.32 -18.36
N LYS A 407 15.70 -16.55 -19.56
CA LYS A 407 16.74 -15.74 -20.18
C LYS A 407 16.10 -14.79 -21.20
N ARG A 408 16.73 -13.63 -21.41
CA ARG A 408 16.30 -12.63 -22.40
C ARG A 408 15.97 -13.29 -23.74
N SER A 409 14.72 -13.18 -24.16
CA SER A 409 14.17 -13.68 -25.42
C SER A 409 12.79 -13.05 -25.63
N HIS A 410 12.24 -13.14 -26.86
CA HIS A 410 10.87 -12.67 -27.11
C HIS A 410 9.84 -13.46 -26.26
N LEU A 411 10.04 -14.77 -26.09
CA LEU A 411 9.21 -15.58 -25.20
C LEU A 411 9.29 -15.08 -23.75
N ALA A 412 10.49 -14.74 -23.27
CA ALA A 412 10.63 -14.18 -21.92
C ALA A 412 9.86 -12.86 -21.79
N MET A 413 9.96 -11.95 -22.75
CA MET A 413 9.19 -10.69 -22.74
C MET A 413 7.68 -10.96 -22.70
N PHE A 414 7.15 -11.85 -23.53
CA PHE A 414 5.73 -12.21 -23.51
C PHE A 414 5.29 -12.86 -22.19
N LYS A 415 6.13 -13.72 -21.60
CA LYS A 415 5.88 -14.29 -20.26
C LYS A 415 5.94 -13.23 -19.16
N GLN A 416 6.80 -12.21 -19.30
CA GLN A 416 6.84 -11.10 -18.36
C GLN A 416 5.56 -10.28 -18.41
N ILE A 417 5.10 -9.94 -19.61
CA ILE A 417 3.83 -9.23 -19.82
C ILE A 417 2.66 -10.05 -19.27
N LEU A 418 2.58 -11.34 -19.63
CA LEU A 418 1.50 -12.21 -19.17
C LEU A 418 1.48 -12.31 -17.64
N ALA A 419 2.63 -12.54 -17.01
CA ALA A 419 2.72 -12.57 -15.56
C ALA A 419 2.27 -11.25 -14.91
N ALA A 420 2.60 -10.11 -15.51
CA ALA A 420 2.16 -8.81 -15.02
C ALA A 420 0.63 -8.65 -15.13
N LEU A 421 0.05 -9.02 -16.27
CA LEU A 421 -1.39 -8.97 -16.52
C LEU A 421 -2.16 -9.85 -15.54
N GLU A 422 -1.69 -11.07 -15.30
CA GLU A 422 -2.33 -12.03 -14.37
C GLU A 422 -2.30 -11.55 -12.92
N ASN A 423 -1.37 -10.66 -12.57
CA ASN A 423 -1.21 -10.10 -11.23
C ASN A 423 -1.72 -8.67 -11.08
N SER A 424 -2.14 -8.02 -12.17
CA SER A 424 -2.88 -6.76 -12.12
C SER A 424 -4.37 -7.03 -11.91
N THR A 425 -5.07 -6.13 -11.23
CA THR A 425 -6.53 -6.15 -11.08
C THR A 425 -7.21 -4.98 -11.78
N ALA A 426 -6.45 -4.10 -12.45
CA ALA A 426 -7.00 -2.93 -13.13
C ALA A 426 -7.76 -3.30 -14.41
N ASP A 427 -8.79 -2.53 -14.74
CA ASP A 427 -9.58 -2.70 -15.97
C ASP A 427 -8.77 -2.33 -17.22
N ILE A 428 -8.02 -1.23 -17.14
CA ILE A 428 -7.20 -0.68 -18.22
C ILE A 428 -5.73 -0.81 -17.84
N ILE A 429 -4.92 -1.30 -18.77
CA ILE A 429 -3.48 -1.53 -18.58
C ILE A 429 -2.67 -0.67 -19.54
N PHE A 430 -1.74 0.10 -18.97
CA PHE A 430 -0.67 0.79 -19.69
C PHE A 430 0.60 -0.06 -19.67
N PHE A 431 1.20 -0.24 -20.84
CA PHE A 431 2.39 -1.05 -21.03
C PHE A 431 3.63 -0.16 -20.92
N CYS A 432 4.47 -0.41 -19.91
CA CYS A 432 5.69 0.35 -19.68
C CYS A 432 6.97 -0.50 -19.80
N GLU A 433 7.96 0.01 -20.53
CA GLU A 433 9.26 -0.64 -20.71
C GLU A 433 10.37 0.03 -19.89
N HIS A 434 11.47 -0.71 -19.70
CA HIS A 434 12.55 -0.28 -18.82
C HIS A 434 13.40 0.88 -19.33
N ASP A 435 13.36 1.17 -20.64
CA ASP A 435 14.13 2.15 -21.38
C ASP A 435 13.23 3.25 -21.98
N VAL A 436 12.05 3.50 -21.38
CA VAL A 436 11.12 4.53 -21.85
C VAL A 436 10.76 5.49 -20.73
N LEU A 437 10.87 6.80 -20.99
CA LEU A 437 10.37 7.86 -20.11
C LEU A 437 8.93 8.19 -20.49
N TYR A 438 8.05 8.25 -19.50
CA TYR A 438 6.62 8.48 -19.69
C TYR A 438 6.23 9.85 -19.16
N HIS A 439 5.55 10.65 -19.98
CA HIS A 439 4.91 11.86 -19.49
C HIS A 439 3.59 11.49 -18.78
N PRO A 440 3.21 12.13 -17.64
CA PRO A 440 1.96 11.83 -16.94
C PRO A 440 0.71 11.83 -17.83
N SER A 441 0.67 12.72 -18.83
CA SER A 441 -0.46 12.82 -19.77
C SER A 441 -0.65 11.60 -20.68
N HIS A 442 0.31 10.66 -20.70
CA HIS A 442 0.12 9.36 -21.34
C HIS A 442 -1.01 8.57 -20.66
N PHE A 443 -1.13 8.71 -19.34
CA PHE A 443 -2.03 7.91 -18.50
C PHE A 443 -3.45 8.50 -18.39
N ASP A 444 -3.69 9.68 -18.94
CA ASP A 444 -5.02 10.30 -18.99
C ASP A 444 -5.97 9.53 -19.90
N PHE A 445 -5.43 8.81 -20.89
CA PHE A 445 -6.20 8.10 -21.90
C PHE A 445 -7.13 7.02 -21.31
N ILE A 446 -8.34 6.93 -21.85
CA ILE A 446 -9.31 5.86 -21.57
C ILE A 446 -9.68 5.23 -22.93
N PRO A 447 -9.40 3.93 -23.15
CA PRO A 447 -9.82 3.23 -24.35
C PRO A 447 -11.33 3.36 -24.60
N PRO A 448 -11.77 3.90 -25.76
CA PRO A 448 -13.20 4.08 -26.05
C PRO A 448 -13.96 2.76 -26.24
N THR A 449 -13.28 1.65 -26.57
CA THR A 449 -13.88 0.32 -26.66
C THR A 449 -13.03 -0.73 -25.95
N LYS A 450 -13.67 -1.82 -25.51
CA LYS A 450 -13.00 -2.93 -24.78
C LYS A 450 -12.37 -3.99 -25.70
N ASP A 451 -12.66 -3.94 -26.99
CA ASP A 451 -12.32 -4.96 -28.00
C ASP A 451 -11.12 -4.57 -28.89
N LYS A 452 -10.45 -3.44 -28.60
CA LYS A 452 -9.30 -2.93 -29.36
C LYS A 452 -8.08 -2.66 -28.49
N PHE A 453 -6.90 -2.79 -29.12
CA PHE A 453 -5.63 -2.30 -28.58
C PHE A 453 -5.41 -0.85 -29.01
N TYR A 454 -5.02 0.02 -28.11
CA TYR A 454 -4.73 1.41 -28.46
C TYR A 454 -3.23 1.67 -28.38
N TYR A 455 -2.73 2.56 -29.24
CA TYR A 455 -1.31 2.93 -29.26
C TYR A 455 -1.11 4.45 -29.17
N ASN A 456 -0.27 4.88 -28.23
CA ASN A 456 0.19 6.27 -28.15
C ASN A 456 1.22 6.52 -29.24
N GLN A 457 0.83 7.24 -30.29
CA GLN A 457 1.74 7.61 -31.36
C GLN A 457 2.52 8.89 -31.05
N ASN A 458 2.31 9.56 -29.90
CA ASN A 458 3.17 10.66 -29.49
C ASN A 458 4.39 10.14 -28.71
N PHE A 459 5.40 9.70 -29.45
CA PHE A 459 6.68 9.25 -28.89
C PHE A 459 7.86 9.91 -29.60
N TRP A 460 9.00 10.00 -28.94
CA TRP A 460 10.29 10.30 -29.58
C TRP A 460 11.28 9.21 -29.27
N LYS A 461 12.09 8.83 -30.25
CA LYS A 461 13.30 8.02 -30.00
C LYS A 461 14.45 8.96 -29.73
N LEU A 462 15.16 8.76 -28.62
CA LEU A 462 16.33 9.55 -28.24
C LEU A 462 17.58 8.68 -28.28
N ARG A 463 18.57 9.04 -29.10
CA ARG A 463 19.89 8.38 -29.15
C ARG A 463 20.76 8.88 -28.01
N VAL A 464 21.19 7.98 -27.12
CA VAL A 464 21.98 8.38 -25.94
C VAL A 464 23.40 8.83 -26.29
N GLU A 465 23.93 8.41 -27.44
CA GLU A 465 25.32 8.68 -27.84
C GLU A 465 25.57 10.16 -28.19
N ASP A 466 24.60 10.84 -28.78
CA ASP A 466 24.77 12.22 -29.27
C ASP A 466 23.55 13.14 -29.03
N GLY A 467 22.44 12.60 -28.52
CA GLY A 467 21.22 13.36 -28.28
C GLY A 467 20.33 13.54 -29.51
N HIS A 468 20.67 12.90 -30.63
CA HIS A 468 19.81 12.93 -31.81
C HIS A 468 18.47 12.24 -31.53
N ALA A 469 17.37 12.91 -31.87
CA ALA A 469 16.03 12.41 -31.61
C ALA A 469 15.14 12.43 -32.85
N VAL A 470 14.32 11.39 -32.99
CA VAL A 470 13.41 11.24 -34.14
C VAL A 470 12.00 10.83 -33.70
N HIS A 471 11.00 11.34 -34.39
CA HIS A 471 9.59 11.00 -34.28
C HIS A 471 9.07 10.53 -35.64
N PHE A 472 8.11 9.60 -35.64
CA PHE A 472 7.29 9.22 -36.79
C PHE A 472 6.05 8.48 -36.28
N ASP A 473 4.99 8.41 -37.09
CA ASP A 473 3.76 7.73 -36.72
C ASP A 473 3.98 6.21 -36.73
N ALA A 474 3.96 5.58 -35.56
CA ALA A 474 4.07 4.13 -35.41
C ALA A 474 3.37 3.61 -34.15
N ASN A 475 2.87 2.38 -34.22
CA ASN A 475 2.38 1.65 -33.07
C ASN A 475 3.55 0.98 -32.36
N GLN A 476 3.61 1.10 -31.03
CA GLN A 476 4.67 0.50 -30.22
C GLN A 476 4.07 -0.12 -28.95
N VAL A 477 4.51 -1.32 -28.60
CA VAL A 477 4.02 -2.02 -27.39
C VAL A 477 4.30 -1.20 -26.13
N ASN A 478 5.43 -0.50 -26.06
CA ASN A 478 5.81 0.37 -24.95
C ASN A 478 4.93 1.63 -24.79
N GLY A 479 4.01 1.91 -25.72
CA GLY A 479 3.04 3.00 -25.66
C GLY A 479 1.60 2.48 -25.73
N MET A 480 1.38 1.19 -25.49
CA MET A 480 0.08 0.55 -25.64
C MET A 480 -0.79 0.72 -24.39
N CYS A 481 -2.08 0.95 -24.61
CA CYS A 481 -3.12 0.96 -23.56
C CYS A 481 -4.31 0.11 -24.02
N VAL A 482 -4.83 -0.74 -23.13
CA VAL A 482 -5.86 -1.73 -23.49
C VAL A 482 -6.62 -2.21 -22.26
N TYR A 483 -7.85 -2.68 -22.45
CA TYR A 483 -8.56 -3.41 -21.40
C TYR A 483 -7.86 -4.74 -21.07
N ARG A 484 -7.65 -5.00 -19.79
CA ARG A 484 -6.87 -6.12 -19.26
C ARG A 484 -7.29 -7.48 -19.83
N GLU A 485 -8.60 -7.74 -19.90
CA GLU A 485 -9.12 -9.03 -20.37
C GLU A 485 -8.76 -9.34 -21.82
N LEU A 486 -8.78 -8.32 -22.70
CA LEU A 486 -8.35 -8.47 -24.08
C LEU A 486 -6.85 -8.79 -24.16
N ALA A 487 -6.03 -8.07 -23.37
CA ALA A 487 -4.60 -8.32 -23.29
C ALA A 487 -4.28 -9.72 -22.74
N LEU A 488 -5.00 -10.17 -21.69
CA LEU A 488 -4.83 -11.49 -21.11
C LEU A 488 -5.10 -12.59 -22.14
N LYS A 489 -6.19 -12.48 -22.89
CA LYS A 489 -6.53 -13.43 -23.95
C LYS A 489 -5.41 -13.49 -25.00
N GLU A 490 -5.02 -12.35 -25.54
CA GLU A 490 -4.00 -12.24 -26.59
C GLU A 490 -2.64 -12.77 -26.13
N TYR A 491 -2.17 -12.38 -24.93
CA TYR A 491 -0.85 -12.79 -24.46
C TYR A 491 -0.80 -14.26 -24.00
N ARG A 492 -1.92 -14.85 -23.57
CA ARG A 492 -2.01 -16.32 -23.35
C ARG A 492 -1.86 -17.08 -24.66
N GLU A 493 -2.61 -16.70 -25.69
CA GLU A 493 -2.53 -17.30 -27.02
C GLU A 493 -1.12 -17.13 -27.62
N ARG A 494 -0.57 -15.92 -27.51
CA ARG A 494 0.77 -15.60 -28.01
C ARG A 494 1.87 -16.40 -27.30
N VAL A 495 1.83 -16.53 -25.98
CA VAL A 495 2.78 -17.37 -25.24
C VAL A 495 2.66 -18.83 -25.69
N ALA A 496 1.44 -19.37 -25.79
CA ALA A 496 1.22 -20.76 -26.22
C ALA A 496 1.76 -21.03 -27.65
N ILE A 497 1.54 -20.10 -28.59
CA ILE A 497 2.06 -20.21 -29.96
C ILE A 497 3.60 -20.22 -29.96
N VAL A 498 4.22 -19.31 -29.22
CA VAL A 498 5.68 -19.15 -29.20
C VAL A 498 6.37 -20.30 -28.46
N GLU A 499 5.73 -20.87 -27.44
CA GLU A 499 6.21 -22.09 -26.78
C GLU A 499 6.18 -23.29 -27.72
N LYS A 500 5.14 -23.42 -28.56
CA LYS A 500 4.98 -24.54 -29.47
C LYS A 500 5.87 -24.44 -30.72
N ASN A 501 5.91 -23.26 -31.33
CA ASN A 501 6.47 -23.07 -32.68
C ASN A 501 7.75 -22.23 -32.69
N GLY A 502 8.16 -21.67 -31.55
CA GLY A 502 9.17 -20.61 -31.51
C GLY A 502 8.62 -19.25 -31.93
N TYR A 503 9.43 -18.21 -31.76
CA TYR A 503 9.05 -16.85 -32.17
C TYR A 503 9.24 -16.67 -33.68
N ASP A 504 8.17 -16.29 -34.38
CA ASP A 504 8.20 -15.87 -35.78
C ASP A 504 8.07 -14.34 -35.88
N ARG A 505 8.92 -13.69 -36.67
CA ARG A 505 8.85 -12.24 -36.90
C ARG A 505 7.57 -11.81 -37.62
N ASN A 506 6.93 -12.70 -38.37
CA ASN A 506 5.69 -12.40 -39.09
C ASN A 506 4.49 -12.20 -38.16
N MET A 507 4.58 -12.63 -36.89
CA MET A 507 3.49 -12.44 -35.91
C MET A 507 3.39 -11.01 -35.39
N GLY A 508 4.41 -10.17 -35.64
CA GLY A 508 4.50 -8.80 -35.15
C GLY A 508 4.72 -8.71 -33.63
N PHE A 509 5.08 -7.52 -33.14
CA PHE A 509 5.11 -7.24 -31.70
C PHE A 509 3.80 -6.66 -31.22
N GLU A 510 3.14 -5.85 -32.04
CA GLU A 510 1.97 -5.02 -31.72
C GLU A 510 0.65 -5.78 -31.95
N PRO A 511 -0.05 -6.24 -30.89
CA PRO A 511 -1.35 -6.91 -31.04
C PRO A 511 -2.41 -6.09 -31.78
N GLY A 512 -3.32 -6.78 -32.47
CA GLY A 512 -4.43 -6.16 -33.20
C GLY A 512 -4.06 -5.45 -34.51
N THR A 513 -2.78 -5.31 -34.84
CA THR A 513 -2.34 -4.60 -36.06
C THR A 513 -2.54 -5.40 -37.35
N HIS A 514 -2.50 -6.74 -37.28
CA HIS A 514 -2.71 -7.62 -38.43
C HIS A 514 -4.19 -7.84 -38.78
N ASP A 515 -5.10 -7.69 -37.81
CA ASP A 515 -6.53 -7.96 -37.96
C ASP A 515 -7.41 -6.71 -37.80
N GLY A 516 -6.78 -5.53 -37.65
CA GLY A 516 -7.47 -4.24 -37.56
C GLY A 516 -8.11 -3.96 -36.20
N ARG A 517 -7.90 -4.80 -35.17
CA ARG A 517 -8.41 -4.58 -33.80
C ARG A 517 -7.57 -3.56 -33.02
N PHE A 518 -7.26 -2.42 -33.64
CA PHE A 518 -6.51 -1.36 -32.96
C PHE A 518 -7.07 0.05 -33.20
N GLY A 519 -6.69 0.96 -32.31
CA GLY A 519 -6.87 2.41 -32.41
C GLY A 519 -5.59 3.15 -32.04
N VAL A 520 -5.57 4.46 -32.27
CA VAL A 520 -4.41 5.31 -31.99
C VAL A 520 -4.83 6.53 -31.19
N TRP A 521 -3.96 7.03 -30.33
CA TRP A 521 -4.09 8.34 -29.71
C TRP A 521 -2.74 9.04 -29.67
N LYS A 522 -2.74 10.34 -29.40
CA LYS A 522 -1.53 11.12 -29.14
C LYS A 522 -1.72 11.80 -27.79
N SER A 523 -0.94 11.41 -26.78
CA SER A 523 -0.93 12.13 -25.50
C SER A 523 -0.50 13.58 -25.70
N PRO A 524 -0.94 14.54 -24.86
CA PRO A 524 -0.55 15.95 -24.97
C PRO A 524 0.96 16.19 -25.09
N LEU A 525 1.76 15.47 -24.29
CA LEU A 525 3.23 15.48 -24.37
C LEU A 525 3.75 14.07 -24.65
N PRO A 526 4.92 13.95 -25.34
CA PRO A 526 5.41 12.67 -25.82
C PRO A 526 5.99 11.77 -24.73
N ILE A 527 6.02 10.47 -24.99
CA ILE A 527 6.89 9.52 -24.29
C ILE A 527 8.25 9.44 -25.01
N ILE A 528 9.34 9.11 -24.29
CA ILE A 528 10.70 9.07 -24.85
C ILE A 528 11.25 7.64 -24.80
N ASP A 529 11.39 7.00 -25.96
CA ASP A 529 12.04 5.70 -26.15
C ASP A 529 13.56 5.89 -26.23
N ILE A 530 14.26 5.51 -25.16
CA ILE A 530 15.70 5.70 -25.01
C ILE A 530 16.43 4.61 -25.79
N ARG A 531 17.17 5.01 -26.82
CA ARG A 531 17.93 4.09 -27.68
C ARG A 531 19.40 4.06 -27.26
N HIS A 532 19.90 2.86 -27.00
CA HIS A 532 21.25 2.57 -26.50
C HIS A 532 21.79 1.25 -27.09
N THR A 533 23.09 0.97 -26.91
CA THR A 533 23.76 -0.19 -27.54
C THR A 533 23.19 -1.58 -27.21
N SER A 534 22.43 -1.75 -26.12
CA SER A 534 21.84 -3.04 -25.74
C SER A 534 20.34 -3.25 -26.08
N ASN A 535 19.70 -2.42 -26.92
CA ASN A 535 18.28 -2.61 -27.28
C ASN A 535 18.06 -3.95 -28.02
N MET A 536 16.84 -4.50 -27.98
CA MET A 536 16.49 -5.74 -28.71
C MET A 536 16.22 -5.52 -30.20
N THR A 537 15.75 -4.33 -30.58
CA THR A 537 15.32 -4.02 -31.94
C THR A 537 16.30 -3.08 -32.63
N LYS A 538 16.44 -3.24 -33.95
CA LYS A 538 17.30 -2.37 -34.78
C LYS A 538 16.72 -0.94 -34.79
N ASN A 539 17.61 0.04 -34.63
CA ASN A 539 17.29 1.46 -34.73
C ASN A 539 17.35 1.91 -36.19
N ARG A 540 16.48 2.85 -36.55
CA ARG A 540 16.51 3.57 -37.82
C ARG A 540 16.55 5.05 -37.50
N TRP A 541 17.52 5.76 -38.06
CA TRP A 541 17.76 7.17 -37.79
C TRP A 541 17.56 8.06 -39.01
N SER A 542 17.35 7.47 -40.19
CA SER A 542 16.94 8.19 -41.39
C SER A 542 15.83 7.47 -42.14
N GLN A 543 15.10 8.21 -42.98
CA GLN A 543 14.03 7.66 -43.81
C GLN A 543 14.53 6.61 -44.81
N ASP A 544 15.82 6.62 -45.17
CA ASP A 544 16.43 5.67 -46.12
C ASP A 544 16.63 4.27 -45.54
N GLU A 545 16.60 4.15 -44.22
CA GLU A 545 16.66 2.85 -43.56
C GLU A 545 15.32 2.09 -43.57
N PHE A 546 14.23 2.74 -44.01
CA PHE A 546 12.91 2.15 -44.12
C PHE A 546 12.68 1.57 -45.51
N ARG A 547 12.31 0.27 -45.54
CA ARG A 547 11.95 -0.43 -46.79
C ARG A 547 10.68 0.12 -47.42
N ASN A 548 9.69 0.45 -46.57
CA ASN A 548 8.45 1.11 -47.00
C ASN A 548 8.51 2.57 -46.53
N LYS A 549 8.48 3.51 -47.48
CA LYS A 549 8.53 4.95 -47.19
C LYS A 549 7.26 5.47 -46.52
N ASP A 550 6.14 4.76 -46.64
CA ASP A 550 4.90 5.09 -45.91
C ASP A 550 5.08 4.94 -44.39
N SER A 551 6.04 4.13 -43.94
CA SER A 551 6.39 3.99 -42.52
C SER A 551 7.15 5.20 -41.95
N CYS A 552 7.50 6.17 -42.79
CA CYS A 552 8.11 7.45 -42.40
C CYS A 552 7.06 8.57 -42.25
N ARG A 553 5.76 8.25 -42.21
CA ARG A 553 4.71 9.24 -42.01
C ARG A 553 4.95 10.02 -40.70
N GLY A 554 4.79 11.34 -40.75
CA GLY A 554 4.97 12.20 -39.57
C GLY A 554 6.43 12.32 -39.12
N TRP A 555 7.40 12.02 -40.00
CA TRP A 555 8.82 12.08 -39.67
C TRP A 555 9.27 13.48 -39.23
N VAL A 556 9.87 13.58 -38.06
CA VAL A 556 10.51 14.80 -37.52
C VAL A 556 11.81 14.40 -36.83
N GLU A 557 12.87 15.20 -37.00
CA GLU A 557 14.15 15.03 -36.33
C GLU A 557 14.51 16.29 -35.53
N THR A 558 15.24 16.14 -34.43
CA THR A 558 15.78 17.25 -33.63
C THR A 558 17.04 16.82 -32.90
N ASP A 559 18.02 17.71 -32.87
CA ASP A 559 19.23 17.58 -32.04
C ASP A 559 19.22 18.57 -30.86
N ASP A 560 18.19 19.40 -30.75
CA ASP A 560 18.12 20.49 -29.77
C ASP A 560 17.14 20.17 -28.64
N GLU A 561 15.83 20.23 -28.89
CA GLU A 561 14.80 20.05 -27.86
C GLU A 561 13.69 19.07 -28.27
N ILE A 562 13.16 18.34 -27.28
CA ILE A 562 11.94 17.54 -27.42
C ILE A 562 10.81 18.22 -26.65
N PRO A 563 9.62 18.43 -27.24
CA PRO A 563 8.50 19.11 -26.60
C PRO A 563 8.14 18.52 -25.23
N GLY A 564 8.12 19.36 -24.19
CA GLY A 564 7.82 18.96 -22.81
C GLY A 564 8.98 18.30 -22.04
N TRP A 565 10.12 18.05 -22.68
CA TRP A 565 11.29 17.40 -22.07
C TRP A 565 12.56 18.27 -22.07
N GLY A 566 12.55 19.39 -22.80
CA GLY A 566 13.67 20.31 -22.90
C GLY A 566 14.80 19.78 -23.80
N LYS A 567 16.02 20.24 -23.54
CA LYS A 567 17.18 19.93 -24.38
C LYS A 567 17.57 18.46 -24.35
N THR A 568 17.73 17.87 -25.54
CA THR A 568 18.20 16.49 -25.73
C THR A 568 19.53 16.25 -25.02
N LYS A 569 20.44 17.22 -25.09
CA LYS A 569 21.76 17.18 -24.43
C LYS A 569 21.66 17.14 -22.90
N ASP A 570 20.63 17.75 -22.31
CA ASP A 570 20.44 17.70 -20.86
C ASP A 570 19.74 16.41 -20.42
N LEU A 571 18.86 15.86 -21.27
CA LEU A 571 18.29 14.52 -21.08
C LEU A 571 19.40 13.46 -21.08
N ILE A 572 20.29 13.44 -22.08
CA ILE A 572 21.37 12.44 -22.14
C ILE A 572 22.36 12.58 -20.98
N LYS A 573 22.61 13.77 -20.43
CA LYS A 573 23.45 13.93 -19.20
C LYS A 573 22.85 13.20 -18.00
N LYS A 574 21.52 13.23 -17.86
CA LYS A 574 20.81 12.48 -16.80
C LYS A 574 20.91 10.96 -17.03
N LEU A 575 21.01 10.53 -18.29
CA LEU A 575 21.05 9.12 -18.69
C LEU A 575 22.46 8.51 -18.82
N GLY A 576 23.50 9.35 -18.99
CA GLY A 576 24.87 9.00 -19.37
C GLY A 576 25.77 8.38 -18.31
#